data_AF-A0A2N5MBV7-F1
#
_entry.id   AF-A0A2N5MBV7-F1
#
_cell.length_a   1.000
_cell.length_b   1.000
_cell.length_c   1.000
_cell.angle_alpha   90.00
_cell.angle_beta   90.00
_cell.angle_gamma   90.00
#
_symmetry.space_group_name_H-M   'P 1'
#
loop_
_entity.id
_entity.type
_entity.pdbx_description
1 polymer ?
#
loop_
_entity_poly.entity_id
_entity_poly.type
_entity_poly.pdbx_seq_one_letter_code
_entity_poly.pdbx_strand_id
1 'polypeptide(L)' 'MDEFTTELEKRLVLYEKVIQEKKLEGLMTPKTVNTYLTHSRNFVRWCKGNFDPGEKNRIKR' A
#
# COMPACT_ATOMS: atom_id res chain seq x y z
N MET A 1 11.32 15.87 0.30
CA MET A 1 10.30 14.93 -0.21
C MET A 1 9.76 15.56 -1.47
N ASP A 2 9.76 14.84 -2.60
CA ASP A 2 9.29 15.43 -3.86
C ASP A 2 7.75 15.62 -3.81
N GLU A 3 7.24 16.52 -4.65
CA GLU A 3 5.81 16.86 -4.73
C GLU A 3 4.96 15.63 -5.09
N PHE A 4 5.49 14.75 -5.94
CA PHE A 4 4.82 13.55 -6.40
C PHE A 4 4.66 12.50 -5.28
N THR A 5 5.70 12.23 -4.48
CA THR A 5 5.62 11.30 -3.34
C THR A 5 4.72 11.85 -2.23
N THR A 6 4.69 13.17 -2.05
CA THR A 6 3.77 13.82 -1.10
C THR A 6 2.30 13.65 -1.53
N GLU A 7 2.01 13.81 -2.82
CA GLU A 7 0.66 13.59 -3.36
C GLU A 7 0.24 12.11 -3.30
N LEU A 8 1.18 11.19 -3.55
CA LEU A 8 0.92 9.75 -3.38
C LEU A 8 0.55 9.37 -1.94
N GLU A 9 1.20 9.96 -0.93
CA GLU A 9 0.86 9.70 0.47
C GLU A 9 -0.54 10.20 0.82
N LYS A 10 -0.93 11.39 0.34
CA LYS A 10 -2.30 11.90 0.52
C LYS A 10 -3.34 10.96 -0.12
N ARG A 11 -3.07 10.49 -1.34
CA ARG A 11 -3.93 9.53 -2.03
C ARG A 11 -3.98 8.18 -1.33
N LEU A 12 -2.87 7.73 -0.77
CA LEU A 12 -2.82 6.50 0.03
C LEU A 12 -3.75 6.62 1.23
N VAL A 13 -3.73 7.73 1.98
CA VAL A 13 -4.64 7.94 3.12
C VAL A 13 -6.11 7.84 2.70
N LEU A 14 -6.49 8.47 1.58
CA LEU A 14 -7.85 8.39 1.06
C LEU A 14 -8.21 6.96 0.64
N TYR A 15 -7.27 6.27 0.00
CA TYR A 15 -7.45 4.89 -0.43
C TYR A 15 -7.63 3.94 0.77
N GLU A 16 -6.82 4.07 1.82
CA GLU A 16 -6.93 3.26 3.04
C GLU A 16 -8.29 3.44 3.69
N LYS A 17 -8.82 4.67 3.71
CA LYS A 17 -10.17 4.96 4.20
C LYS A 17 -11.24 4.20 3.41
N VAL A 18 -11.19 4.29 2.07
CA VAL A 18 -12.15 3.57 1.20
C VAL A 18 -12.09 2.05 1.44
N ILE A 19 -10.89 1.48 1.60
CA ILE A 19 -10.74 0.05 1.86
C ILE A 19 -11.35 -0.35 3.21
N GLN A 20 -11.21 0.48 4.26
CA GLN A 20 -11.84 0.21 5.55
C GLN A 20 -13.36 0.35 5.48
N GLU A 21 -13.89 1.34 4.77
CA GLU A 21 -15.33 1.49 4.55
C GLU A 21 -15.91 0.26 3.84
N LYS A 22 -15.26 -0.20 2.76
CA LYS A 22 -15.69 -1.40 2.03
C LYS A 22 -15.56 -2.69 2.84
N LYS A 23 -14.63 -2.75 3.79
CA LYS A 23 -14.56 -3.82 4.79
C LYS A 23 -15.78 -3.79 5.72
N LEU A 24 -16.15 -2.61 6.24
CA LEU A 24 -17.29 -2.44 7.15
C LEU A 24 -18.63 -2.72 6.46
N GLU A 25 -18.75 -2.40 5.17
CA GLU A 25 -19.90 -2.75 4.32
C GLU A 25 -20.01 -4.27 4.03
N GLY A 26 -19.04 -5.08 4.47
CA GLY A 26 -19.01 -6.52 4.20
C GLY A 26 -18.65 -6.88 2.75
N LEU A 27 -18.21 -5.92 1.94
CA LEU A 27 -17.85 -6.12 0.53
C LEU A 27 -16.44 -6.70 0.34
N MET A 28 -15.63 -6.70 1.40
CA MET A 28 -14.25 -7.18 1.36
C MET A 28 -13.94 -8.11 2.52
N THR A 29 -13.31 -9.25 2.22
CA THR A 29 -12.79 -10.13 3.26
C THR A 29 -11.58 -9.49 3.96
N PRO A 30 -11.27 -9.85 5.22
CA PRO A 30 -10.06 -9.38 5.91
C PRO A 30 -8.77 -9.66 5.14
N LYS A 31 -8.69 -10.81 4.45
CA LYS A 31 -7.54 -11.18 3.61
C LYS A 31 -7.39 -10.21 2.43
N THR A 32 -8.50 -9.93 1.74
CA THR A 32 -8.53 -8.99 0.62
C THR A 32 -8.07 -7.60 1.06
N VAL A 33 -8.60 -7.09 2.19
CA VAL A 33 -8.18 -5.81 2.78
C VAL A 33 -6.69 -5.77 3.03
N ASN A 34 -6.14 -6.79 3.69
CA ASN A 34 -4.70 -6.86 3.98
C ASN A 34 -3.86 -6.86 2.71
N THR A 35 -4.26 -7.59 1.67
CA THR A 35 -3.58 -7.60 0.37
C THR A 35 -3.53 -6.19 -0.23
N TYR A 36 -4.67 -5.51 -0.37
CA TYR A 36 -4.71 -4.17 -0.96
C TYR A 36 -3.90 -3.14 -0.18
N LEU A 37 -4.03 -3.12 1.15
CA LEU A 37 -3.26 -2.20 2.00
C LEU A 37 -1.75 -2.48 1.92
N THR A 38 -1.35 -3.76 1.91
CA THR A 38 0.06 -4.14 1.82
C THR A 38 0.67 -3.68 0.50
N HIS A 39 0.00 -3.93 -0.62
CA HIS A 39 0.54 -3.58 -1.94
C HIS A 39 0.56 -2.07 -2.17
N SER A 40 -0.49 -1.35 -1.79
CA SER A 40 -0.53 0.12 -1.92
C SER A 40 0.54 0.81 -1.05
N ARG A 41 0.72 0.38 0.21
CA ARG A 41 1.80 0.88 1.08
C ARG A 41 3.18 0.58 0.52
N ASN A 42 3.41 -0.65 0.06
CA ASN A 42 4.71 -1.03 -0.51
C ASN A 42 5.00 -0.26 -1.81
N PHE A 43 3.99 0.03 -2.63
CA PHE A 43 4.13 0.87 -3.81
C PHE A 43 4.58 2.28 -3.44
N VAL A 44 3.94 2.94 -2.47
CA VAL A 44 4.37 4.28 -2.02
C VAL A 44 5.78 4.25 -1.43
N ARG A 45 6.11 3.22 -0.64
CA ARG A 45 7.48 3.04 -0.12
C ARG A 45 8.51 2.85 -1.23
N TRP A 46 8.15 2.16 -2.31
CA TRP A 46 9.00 1.97 -3.49
C TRP A 46 9.27 3.31 -4.18
N CYS A 47 8.22 4.11 -4.41
CA CYS A 47 8.36 5.45 -4.97
C CYS A 47 9.26 6.37 -4.13
N LYS A 48 9.31 6.15 -2.80
CA LYS A 48 10.18 6.89 -1.88
C LYS A 48 11.61 6.35 -1.77
N GLY A 49 11.94 5.25 -2.45
CA GLY A 49 13.23 4.56 -2.30
C GLY A 49 13.40 3.82 -0.96
N ASN A 50 12.34 3.69 -0.16
CA ASN A 50 12.35 3.06 1.17
C ASN A 50 11.92 1.56 1.12
N PHE A 51 11.83 1.01 -0.08
CA PHE A 51 11.44 -0.38 -0.33
C PHE A 51 11.92 -0.82 -1.72
N ASP A 52 12.51 -2.01 -1.80
CA ASP A 52 12.91 -2.64 -3.04
C ASP A 52 12.07 -3.93 -3.26
N PRO A 53 11.23 -3.97 -4.31
CA PRO A 53 10.44 -5.15 -4.64
C PRO A 53 11.29 -6.40 -4.85
N GLY A 54 10.97 -7.46 -4.11
CA GLY A 54 11.65 -8.75 -4.26
C GLY A 54 13.00 -8.87 -3.53
N GLU A 55 13.42 -7.85 -2.77
CA GLU A 55 14.64 -7.90 -1.95
C GLU A 55 14.74 -9.15 -1.09
N LYS A 56 13.64 -9.51 -0.41
CA LYS A 56 13.56 -10.72 0.43
C LYS A 56 13.77 -12.03 -0.34
N ASN A 57 13.45 -12.06 -1.64
CA ASN A 57 13.63 -13.24 -2.48
C ASN A 57 15.05 -13.32 -3.06
N ARG A 58 15.76 -12.18 -3.17
CA ARG A 58 17.16 -12.14 -3.60
C ARG A 58 18.11 -12.63 -2.50
N ILE A 59 17.80 -12.35 -1.23
CA ILE A 59 18.62 -12.79 -0.07
C ILE A 59 18.58 -14.33 0.11
N LYS A 60 17.53 -14.99 -0.38
CA LYS A 60 17.34 -16.44 -0.23
C LYS A 60 17.86 -17.28 -1.42
N ARG A 61 18.46 -16.65 -2.42
CA ARG A 61 18.98 -17.31 -3.62
C ARG A 61 20.49 -17.34 -3.64
#